data_AF-A0A094L4H3-F1
#
_entry.id   AF-A0A094L4H3-F1
#
_cell.length_a   1.000
_cell.length_b   1.000
_cell.length_c   1.000
_cell.angle_alpha   90.00
_cell.angle_beta   90.00
_cell.angle_gamma   90.00
#
_symmetry.space_group_name_H-M   'P 1'
#
loop_
_entity.id
_entity.type
_entity.pdbx_description
1 polymer ?
#
loop_
_entity_poly.entity_id
_entity_poly.type
_entity_poly.pdbx_seq_one_letter_code
_entity_poly.pdbx_strand_id
1 'polypeptide(L)' 'MENNSTIGVIYITKNDIIQNITAVGRYNISMSFYDSDSFSKAVHESPYYVDLNQVLFAQVSLHSSDPNLL' A
#
# COMPACT_ATOMS: atom_id res chain seq x y z
N MET A 1 9.84 -5.57 -14.40
CA MET A 1 9.97 -4.20 -13.85
C MET A 1 9.78 -4.31 -12.36
N GLU A 2 10.76 -3.92 -11.54
CA GLU A 2 10.63 -3.88 -10.08
C GLU A 2 9.87 -2.62 -9.67
N ASN A 3 8.85 -2.79 -8.82
CA ASN A 3 7.99 -1.71 -8.35
C ASN A 3 8.55 -1.15 -7.04
N ASN A 4 9.26 -0.02 -7.09
CA ASN A 4 9.76 0.63 -5.89
C ASN A 4 8.64 1.47 -5.25
N SER A 5 8.22 1.12 -4.03
CA SER A 5 7.31 1.91 -3.21
C SER A 5 8.05 2.44 -1.98
N THR A 6 7.80 3.70 -1.58
CA THR A 6 8.41 4.34 -0.41
C THR A 6 7.31 4.76 0.55
N ILE A 7 7.36 4.26 1.78
CA ILE A 7 6.44 4.64 2.86
C ILE A 7 7.29 5.32 3.95
N GLY A 8 6.84 6.49 4.43
CA GLY A 8 7.48 7.21 5.54
C GLY A 8 6.58 7.21 6.78
N VAL A 9 7.13 6.84 7.93
CA VAL A 9 6.44 6.90 9.24
C VAL A 9 7.21 7.84 10.16
N ILE A 10 6.52 8.82 10.77
CA ILE A 10 7.12 9.77 11.72
C ILE A 10 6.63 9.39 13.13
N TYR A 11 7.56 9.17 14.05
CA TYR A 11 7.26 8.95 15.46
C TYR A 11 7.73 10.14 16.32
N ILE A 12 6.95 10.50 17.33
CA ILE A 12 7.32 11.51 18.34
C ILE A 12 7.57 10.78 19.67
N THR A 13 8.82 10.74 20.14
CA THR A 13 9.19 10.14 21.42
C THR A 13 9.13 11.17 22.54
N LYS A 14 8.74 10.74 23.74
CA LYS A 14 8.50 11.61 24.92
C LYS A 14 9.77 11.98 25.69
N ASN A 15 10.94 11.79 25.09
CA ASN A 15 12.24 12.19 25.66
C ASN A 15 12.95 13.10 24.65
N ASP A 16 13.56 14.18 25.14
CA ASP A 16 14.14 15.35 24.43
C ASP A 16 15.26 15.09 23.41
N ILE A 17 15.34 13.90 22.82
CA ILE A 17 16.30 13.57 21.77
C ILE A 17 15.52 13.27 20.50
N ILE A 18 15.30 14.30 19.68
CA ILE A 18 14.80 14.16 18.31
C ILE A 18 15.89 13.44 17.50
N GLN A 19 15.78 12.12 17.35
CA GLN A 19 16.63 11.34 16.46
C GLN A 19 15.88 11.12 15.15
N ASN A 20 16.41 11.64 14.03
CA ASN A 20 15.94 11.31 12.69
C ASN A 20 16.40 9.89 12.35
N ILE A 21 15.66 8.89 12.82
CA ILE A 21 15.86 7.49 12.45
C ILE A 21 15.14 7.26 11.13
N THR A 22 15.87 7.39 10.02
CA THR A 22 15.35 7.02 8.70
C THR A 22 15.56 5.52 8.50
N ALA A 23 14.50 4.73 8.65
CA ALA A 23 14.51 3.30 8.33
C ALA A 23 13.97 3.08 6.91
N VAL A 24 14.73 2.38 6.08
CA VAL A 24 14.28 1.93 4.75
C VAL A 24 13.95 0.45 4.84
N GLY A 25 12.66 0.12 4.77
CA GLY A 25 12.15 -1.25 4.80
C GLY A 25 11.66 -1.69 3.42
N ARG A 26 11.92 -2.96 3.06
CA ARG A 26 11.26 -3.60 1.91
C ARG A 26 10.03 -4.33 2.43
N TYR A 27 8.86 -3.91 1.97
CA TYR A 27 7.59 -4.51 2.37
C TYR A 27 6.95 -5.24 1.20
N ASN A 28 6.43 -6.43 1.48
CA ASN A 28 5.69 -7.20 0.50
C ASN A 28 4.26 -6.64 0.42
N ILE A 29 3.99 -5.87 -0.62
CA ILE A 29 2.66 -5.29 -0.88
C ILE A 29 2.08 -5.88 -2.15
N SER A 30 0.78 -6.16 -2.13
CA SER A 30 0.02 -6.53 -3.32
C SER A 30 -1.14 -5.57 -3.53
N MET A 31 -1.48 -5.28 -4.78
CA MET A 31 -2.62 -4.43 -5.14
C MET A 31 -3.52 -5.18 -6.12
N SER A 32 -4.83 -4.98 -6.02
CA SER A 32 -5.81 -5.52 -6.97
C SER A 32 -6.94 -4.53 -7.23
N PHE A 33 -7.42 -4.48 -8.46
CA PHE A 33 -8.62 -3.74 -8.85
C PHE A 33 -9.86 -4.61 -8.69
N TYR A 34 -11.02 -4.00 -8.49
CA TYR A 34 -12.29 -4.67 -8.27
C TYR A 34 -13.40 -4.00 -9.07
N ASP A 35 -14.42 -4.79 -9.40
CA ASP A 35 -15.59 -4.32 -10.15
C ASP A 35 -16.45 -3.32 -9.35
N SER A 36 -16.43 -3.42 -8.01
CA SER A 36 -17.26 -2.58 -7.12
C SER A 36 -16.62 -2.35 -5.75
N ASP A 37 -17.22 -1.44 -4.97
CA ASP A 37 -16.86 -1.12 -3.58
C ASP A 37 -17.07 -2.28 -2.60
N SER A 38 -17.70 -3.37 -3.04
CA SER A 38 -17.80 -4.60 -2.25
C SER A 38 -16.47 -5.36 -2.16
N PHE A 39 -15.49 -5.05 -3.01
CA PHE A 39 -14.20 -5.73 -3.10
C PHE A 39 -14.31 -7.27 -3.24
N SER A 40 -15.39 -7.76 -3.84
CA SER A 40 -15.69 -9.20 -3.92
C SER A 40 -15.14 -9.87 -5.19
N LYS A 41 -15.05 -9.14 -6.30
CA LYS A 41 -14.58 -9.64 -7.60
C LYS A 41 -13.36 -8.86 -8.05
N ALA A 42 -12.19 -9.50 -7.97
CA ALA A 42 -10.95 -8.92 -8.43
C ALA A 42 -10.86 -8.97 -9.97
N VAL A 43 -10.38 -7.89 -10.55
CA VAL A 43 -10.08 -7.78 -11.98
C VAL A 43 -8.73 -8.43 -12.25
N HIS A 44 -8.70 -9.43 -13.13
CA HIS A 44 -7.50 -10.17 -13.52
C HIS A 44 -7.08 -9.92 -14.98
N GLU A 45 -7.85 -9.14 -15.73
CA GLU A 45 -7.58 -8.83 -17.12
C GLU A 45 -6.40 -7.87 -17.26
N SER A 46 -5.49 -8.16 -18.19
CA SER A 46 -4.35 -7.31 -18.49
C SER A 46 -4.20 -7.16 -20.01
N PRO A 47 -4.30 -5.94 -20.56
CA PRO A 47 -4.51 -4.67 -19.86
C PRO A 47 -5.97 -4.46 -19.43
N TYR A 48 -6.18 -3.80 -18.27
CA TYR A 48 -7.49 -3.38 -17.80
C TYR A 48 -7.83 -2.00 -18.38
N TYR A 49 -8.78 -1.94 -19.31
CA TYR A 49 -9.24 -0.70 -19.93
C TYR A 49 -10.32 -0.02 -19.08
N VAL A 50 -10.23 1.30 -18.92
CA VAL A 50 -11.14 2.11 -18.10
C VAL A 50 -11.60 3.34 -18.87
N ASP A 51 -12.82 3.78 -18.59
CA ASP A 51 -13.41 4.96 -19.20
C ASP A 51 -13.07 6.25 -18.43
N LEU A 52 -13.12 7.39 -19.14
CA LEU A 52 -13.01 8.69 -18.49
C LEU A 52 -14.19 8.92 -17.53
N ASN A 53 -13.89 9.47 -16.36
CA ASN A 53 -14.85 9.70 -15.26
C ASN A 53 -15.42 8.41 -14.61
N GLN A 54 -14.79 7.25 -14.84
CA GLN A 54 -15.13 6.02 -14.14
C GLN A 54 -14.53 6.00 -12.71
N VAL A 55 -15.31 5.54 -11.73
CA VAL A 55 -14.81 5.25 -10.39
C VAL A 55 -14.17 3.87 -10.39
N LEU A 56 -12.93 3.79 -9.90
CA LEU A 56 -12.18 2.54 -9.77
C LEU A 56 -12.08 2.13 -8.31
N PHE A 57 -12.25 0.84 -8.06
CA PHE A 57 -12.10 0.25 -6.74
C PHE A 57 -10.80 -0.54 -6.70
N ALA A 58 -9.95 -0.24 -5.73
CA ALA A 58 -8.69 -0.94 -5.54
C ALA A 58 -8.42 -1.22 -4.07
N GLN A 59 -7.82 -2.37 -3.79
CA GLN A 59 -7.35 -2.74 -2.46
C GLN A 59 -5.84 -2.97 -2.50
N VAL A 60 -5.16 -2.48 -1.47
CA VAL A 60 -3.73 -2.71 -1.24
C VAL A 60 -3.60 -3.51 0.04
N SER A 61 -2.89 -4.63 -0.04
CA SER A 61 -2.63 -5.52 1.09
C SER A 61 -1.15 -5.53 1.41
N LEU A 62 -0.83 -5.14 2.65
CA LEU A 62 0.51 -5.26 3.21
C LEU A 62 0.66 -6.63 3.86
N HIS A 63 1.59 -7.42 3.34
CA HIS A 63 1.99 -8.70 3.93
C HIS A 63 3.20 -8.44 4.82
N SER A 64 2.94 -8.20 6.11
CA SER A 64 3.98 -8.05 7.13
C SER A 64 3.90 -9.20 8.13
N SER A 65 5.06 -9.78 8.46
CA SER A 65 5.22 -10.67 9.62
C SER A 65 5.57 -9.90 10.89
N ASP A 66 5.87 -8.60 10.79
CA ASP A 66 6.12 -7.73 11.93
C ASP A 66 4.77 -7.19 12.45
N PRO A 67 4.33 -7.60 13.66
CA PRO A 67 3.08 -7.14 14.24
C PRO A 67 3.11 -5.66 14.66
N ASN A 68 4.28 -5.02 14.73
CA ASN A 68 4.38 -3.58 15.01
C ASN A 68 4.12 -2.71 13.78
N LEU A 69 3.88 -3.34 12.62
CA LEU A 69 3.64 -2.67 11.35
C LEU A 69 2.18 -2.72 10.87
N LEU A 70 1.33 -3.48 11.56
CA LEU A 70 -0.10 -3.61 11.30
C LEU A 70 -0.92 -2.72 12.24
#